data_AF-A0A7C9LYM5-F1
#
_entry.id   AF-A0A7C9LYM5-F1
#
_cell.length_a   1.000
_cell.length_b   1.000
_cell.length_c   1.000
_cell.angle_alpha   90.00
_cell.angle_beta   90.00
_cell.angle_gamma   90.00
#
_symmetry.space_group_name_H-M   'P 1'
#
loop_
_entity.id
_entity.type
_entity.pdbx_description
1 polymer ?
#
loop_
_entity_poly.entity_id
_entity_poly.type
_entity_poly.pdbx_seq_one_letter_code
_entity_poly.pdbx_strand_id
1 'polypeptide(L)'
;MQFHWMPVVLMVCIAWIALGWFALVQHHEEPGTFGDMFGAANSLLSALAFAALIYTILLQRYELKLQRIELTETRTELKGQREQMEGQSEQMRTDSFENSFFRVLGVFGDIVASIDLIKRESGVVTTSGRDCFGVFYDRLENRYASLRRSGYFEELSDRQIAERAYKHVYTESHGDVGHYFRTLYNLVKLVDRSAVDDKHFYTNLIRAQLSNQETLLLFYNCACGDGRPKFEPLVERYALLKNMPRERLIDQNHIGWFEPSAFGKEFMGSTMDGRVDANEGG
;
A
#
# COMPACT_ATOMS: atom_id res chain seq x y z
N MET A 1 19.19 48.91 -11.64
CA MET A 1 20.15 49.98 -12.01
C MET A 1 21.47 49.67 -11.32
N GLN A 2 22.50 49.27 -12.07
CA GLN A 2 23.82 49.04 -11.47
C GLN A 2 24.50 50.39 -11.23
N PHE A 3 24.75 50.70 -9.97
CA PHE A 3 25.50 51.89 -9.60
C PHE A 3 26.98 51.64 -9.93
N HIS A 4 27.49 52.26 -10.99
CA HIS A 4 28.89 52.10 -11.41
C HIS A 4 29.77 53.04 -10.60
N TRP A 5 30.60 52.47 -9.71
CA TRP A 5 31.45 53.22 -8.76
C TRP A 5 32.68 53.87 -9.42
N MET A 6 33.05 53.44 -10.64
CA MET A 6 34.24 53.91 -11.36
C MET A 6 34.31 55.43 -11.61
N PRO A 7 33.27 56.12 -12.13
CA PRO A 7 33.34 57.56 -12.35
C PRO A 7 33.50 58.37 -11.06
N VAL A 8 32.96 57.91 -9.94
CA VAL A 8 33.12 58.57 -8.63
C VAL A 8 34.56 58.46 -8.14
N VAL A 9 35.17 57.27 -8.26
CA VAL A 9 36.58 57.05 -7.88
C VAL A 9 37.52 57.88 -8.74
N LEU A 10 37.30 57.92 -10.06
CA LEU A 10 38.09 58.74 -10.99
C LEU A 10 38.02 60.23 -10.66
N MET A 11 36.82 60.73 -10.34
CA MET A 11 36.61 62.13 -9.96
C MET A 11 37.35 62.48 -8.65
N VAL A 12 37.32 61.59 -7.65
CA VAL A 12 38.04 61.77 -6.39
C VAL A 12 39.56 61.78 -6.62
N CYS A 13 40.08 60.89 -7.46
CA CYS A 13 41.50 60.84 -7.80
C CYS A 13 41.96 62.11 -8.53
N ILE A 14 41.17 62.59 -9.51
CA ILE A 14 41.47 63.83 -10.25
C ILE A 14 41.45 65.04 -9.31
N ALA A 15 40.47 65.13 -8.42
CA ALA A 15 40.38 66.19 -7.42
C ALA A 15 41.59 66.17 -6.47
N TRP A 16 42.03 64.99 -6.03
CA TRP A 16 43.24 64.83 -5.20
C TRP A 16 44.52 65.27 -5.91
N ILE A 17 44.69 64.88 -7.18
CA ILE A 17 45.86 65.28 -8.00
C ILE A 17 45.86 66.78 -8.24
N ALA A 18 44.70 67.37 -8.54
CA ALA A 18 44.55 68.80 -8.78
C ALA A 18 44.83 69.63 -7.51
N LEU A 19 44.35 69.19 -6.35
CA LEU A 19 44.65 69.81 -5.04
C LEU A 19 46.13 69.72 -4.68
N GLY A 20 46.76 68.56 -4.90
CA GLY A 20 48.19 68.38 -4.68
C GLY A 20 49.05 69.22 -5.63
N TRP A 21 48.65 69.34 -6.89
CA TRP A 21 49.31 70.20 -7.89
C TRP A 21 49.17 71.68 -7.57
N PHE A 22 47.95 72.13 -7.23
CA PHE A 22 47.67 73.52 -6.88
C PHE A 22 48.44 73.98 -5.65
N ALA A 23 48.60 73.09 -4.67
CA ALA A 23 49.41 73.32 -3.49
C ALA A 23 50.92 73.46 -3.75
N LEU A 24 51.46 72.60 -4.61
CA LEU A 24 52.87 72.61 -5.01
C LEU A 24 53.28 73.89 -5.75
N VAL A 25 52.33 74.54 -6.42
CA VAL A 25 52.54 75.77 -7.19
C VAL A 25 52.45 77.04 -6.33
N GLN A 26 51.86 76.99 -5.12
CA GLN A 26 51.52 78.19 -4.33
C GLN A 26 52.47 78.52 -3.16
N HIS A 27 53.32 77.61 -2.63
CA HIS A 27 54.16 77.90 -1.45
C HIS A 27 55.63 77.43 -1.59
N HIS A 28 56.57 78.35 -1.32
CA HIS A 28 58.03 78.09 -1.28
C HIS A 28 58.67 78.23 0.11
N GLU A 29 57.96 78.63 1.17
CA GLU A 29 58.53 78.71 2.52
C GLU A 29 57.56 78.14 3.57
N GLU A 30 58.09 77.26 4.43
CA GLU A 30 57.46 76.45 5.48
C GLU A 30 56.49 75.31 5.07
N PRO A 31 57.03 74.14 4.66
CA PRO A 31 56.27 72.92 4.37
C PRO A 31 55.39 72.37 5.52
N GLY A 32 55.59 72.83 6.76
CA GLY A 32 54.95 72.29 7.97
C GLY A 32 53.46 72.63 8.10
N THR A 33 53.07 73.89 7.88
CA THR A 33 51.67 74.36 8.06
C THR A 33 50.72 73.84 6.98
N PHE A 34 51.24 73.61 5.77
CA PHE A 34 50.51 72.97 4.70
C PHE A 34 50.26 71.48 4.98
N GLY A 35 51.28 70.78 5.51
CA GLY A 35 51.14 69.40 5.99
C GLY A 35 50.09 69.25 7.08
N ASP A 36 49.95 70.24 7.97
CA ASP A 36 48.97 70.23 9.06
C ASP A 36 47.51 70.33 8.56
N MET A 37 47.22 71.15 7.54
CA MET A 37 45.88 71.24 6.95
C MET A 37 45.48 69.94 6.23
N PHE A 38 46.44 69.32 5.52
CA PHE A 38 46.22 68.02 4.88
C PHE A 38 46.10 66.89 5.91
N GLY A 39 46.81 66.97 7.04
CA GLY A 39 46.65 66.05 8.17
C GLY A 39 45.23 66.10 8.77
N ALA A 40 44.69 67.30 8.98
CA ALA A 40 43.32 67.50 9.46
C ALA A 40 42.26 67.00 8.46
N ALA A 41 42.42 67.32 7.17
CA ALA A 41 41.53 66.86 6.11
C ALA A 41 41.56 65.33 5.94
N ASN A 42 42.76 64.72 6.01
CA ASN A 42 42.93 63.27 5.90
C ASN A 42 42.35 62.54 7.12
N SER A 43 42.45 63.13 8.31
CA SER A 43 41.84 62.61 9.54
C SER A 43 40.31 62.64 9.46
N LEU A 44 39.73 63.73 8.94
CA LEU A 44 38.29 63.86 8.72
C LEU A 44 37.78 62.87 7.66
N LEU A 45 38.50 62.74 6.54
CA LEU A 45 38.17 61.77 5.49
C LEU A 45 38.24 60.33 6.01
N SER A 46 39.25 60.02 6.84
CA SER A 46 39.38 58.71 7.48
C SER A 46 38.24 58.43 8.46
N ALA A 47 37.80 59.43 9.23
CA ALA A 47 36.65 59.31 10.12
C ALA A 47 35.33 59.08 9.35
N LEU A 48 35.14 59.78 8.22
CA LEU A 48 33.98 59.59 7.34
C LEU A 48 33.99 58.22 6.66
N ALA A 49 35.14 57.76 6.18
CA ALA A 49 35.31 56.42 5.61
C ALA A 49 35.00 55.34 6.67
N PHE A 50 35.44 55.55 7.91
CA PHE A 50 35.12 54.66 9.04
C PHE A 50 33.62 54.67 9.38
N ALA A 51 32.98 55.84 9.39
CA ALA A 51 31.53 55.96 9.58
C ALA A 51 30.74 55.26 8.47
N ALA A 52 31.16 55.40 7.21
CA ALA A 52 30.58 54.69 6.08
C ALA A 52 30.74 53.17 6.20
N LEU A 53 31.90 52.70 6.68
CA LEU A 53 32.17 51.29 6.92
C LEU A 53 31.32 50.73 8.08
N ILE A 54 31.10 51.49 9.15
CA ILE A 54 30.15 51.11 10.20
C ILE A 54 28.74 51.02 9.63
N TYR A 55 28.32 51.99 8.83
CA TYR A 55 26.99 51.99 8.21
C TYR A 55 26.79 50.77 7.31
N THR A 56 27.78 50.40 6.50
CA THR A 56 27.70 49.18 5.66
C THR A 56 27.64 47.91 6.50
N ILE A 57 28.40 47.80 7.60
CA ILE A 57 28.31 46.66 8.54
C ILE A 57 26.90 46.56 9.13
N LEU A 58 26.29 47.69 9.52
CA LEU A 58 24.93 47.69 10.05
C LEU A 58 23.91 47.22 9.02
N LEU A 59 24.05 47.66 7.77
CA LEU A 59 23.20 47.23 6.66
C LEU A 59 23.35 45.73 6.36
N GLN A 60 24.59 45.23 6.31
CA GLN A 60 24.87 43.80 6.13
C GLN A 60 24.28 42.95 7.26
N ARG A 61 24.34 43.41 8.52
CA ARG A 61 23.69 42.71 9.65
C ARG A 61 22.17 42.65 9.49
N TYR A 62 21.55 43.68 8.93
CA TYR A 62 20.12 43.71 8.65
C TYR A 62 19.73 42.73 7.53
N GLU A 63 20.48 42.70 6.42
CA GLU A 63 20.30 41.73 5.33
C GLU A 63 20.45 40.28 5.80
N LEU A 64 21.48 39.98 6.61
CA LEU A 64 21.66 38.65 7.21
C LEU A 64 20.48 38.25 8.10
N LYS A 65 19.88 39.21 8.81
CA LYS A 65 18.68 38.95 9.62
C LYS A 65 17.49 38.60 8.73
N LEU A 66 17.25 39.37 7.67
CA LEU A 66 16.20 39.08 6.67
C LEU A 66 16.40 37.70 6.03
N GLN A 67 17.63 37.38 5.62
CA GLN A 67 17.95 36.09 5.01
C GLN A 67 17.70 34.90 5.95
N ARG A 68 17.99 35.06 7.26
CA ARG A 68 17.67 34.02 8.25
C ARG A 68 16.16 33.81 8.42
N ILE A 69 15.38 34.89 8.33
CA ILE A 69 13.91 34.81 8.39
C ILE A 69 13.40 34.06 7.16
N GLU A 70 13.81 34.46 5.96
CA GLU A 70 13.43 33.81 4.70
C GLU A 70 13.79 32.31 4.70
N LEU A 71 15.01 31.95 5.11
CA LEU A 71 15.41 30.54 5.25
C LEU A 71 14.53 29.74 6.22
N THR A 72 14.06 30.40 7.28
CA THR A 72 13.16 29.76 8.26
C THR A 72 11.77 29.54 7.67
N GLU A 73 11.25 30.53 6.93
CA GLU A 73 10.00 30.42 6.19
C GLU A 73 10.07 29.34 5.11
N THR A 74 11.13 29.31 4.29
CA THR A 74 11.35 28.26 3.28
C THR A 74 11.41 26.87 3.90
N ARG A 75 12.12 26.70 5.03
CA ARG A 75 12.15 25.42 5.75
C ARG A 75 10.77 24.99 6.24
N THR A 76 9.96 25.96 6.68
CA THR A 76 8.59 25.70 7.16
C THR A 76 7.69 25.29 5.99
N GLU A 77 7.80 25.96 4.85
CA GLU A 77 7.06 25.62 3.63
C GLU A 77 7.44 24.24 3.10
N LEU A 78 8.75 23.93 3.00
CA LEU A 78 9.25 22.62 2.58
C LEU A 78 8.79 21.50 3.52
N LYS A 79 8.71 21.79 4.83
CA LYS A 79 8.16 20.84 5.81
C LYS A 79 6.68 20.57 5.51
N GLY A 80 5.88 21.61 5.27
CA GLY A 80 4.46 21.44 4.91
C GLY A 80 4.26 20.68 3.59
N GLN A 81 5.05 20.99 2.56
CA GLN A 81 5.02 20.24 1.30
C GLN A 81 5.38 18.76 1.50
N ARG A 82 6.37 18.47 2.34
CA ARG A 82 6.76 17.08 2.65
C ARG A 82 5.63 16.32 3.34
N GLU A 83 4.99 16.91 4.34
CA GLU A 83 3.84 16.31 5.03
C GLU A 83 2.68 16.05 4.04
N GLN A 84 2.41 16.99 3.14
CA GLN A 84 1.40 16.81 2.09
C GLN A 84 1.76 15.68 1.11
N MET A 85 3.03 15.60 0.67
CA MET A 85 3.50 14.53 -0.21
C MET A 85 3.43 13.15 0.46
N GLU A 86 3.73 13.08 1.76
CA GLU A 86 3.62 11.83 2.53
C GLU A 86 2.15 11.36 2.56
N GLY A 87 1.19 12.24 2.85
CA GLY A 87 -0.24 11.92 2.79
C GLY A 87 -0.73 11.55 1.39
N GLN A 88 -0.25 12.24 0.34
CA GLN A 88 -0.58 11.89 -1.04
C GLN A 88 -0.01 10.52 -1.44
N SER A 89 1.22 10.20 -1.01
CA SER A 89 1.85 8.92 -1.29
C SER A 89 1.09 7.77 -0.64
N GLU A 90 0.57 7.97 0.58
CA GLU A 90 -0.29 7.01 1.26
C GLU A 90 -1.61 6.80 0.51
N GLN A 91 -2.30 7.88 0.12
CA GLN A 91 -3.52 7.80 -0.67
C GLN A 91 -3.29 7.06 -2.00
N MET A 92 -2.21 7.39 -2.72
CA MET A 92 -1.84 6.71 -3.97
C MET A 92 -1.62 5.21 -3.78
N ARG A 93 -1.05 4.79 -2.64
CA ARG A 93 -0.86 3.37 -2.34
C ARG A 93 -2.20 2.65 -2.15
N THR A 94 -3.13 3.30 -1.45
CA THR A 94 -4.51 2.79 -1.29
C THR A 94 -5.22 2.70 -2.64
N ASP A 95 -5.21 3.77 -3.42
CA ASP A 95 -5.84 3.80 -4.75
C ASP A 95 -5.25 2.73 -5.69
N SER A 96 -3.93 2.56 -5.67
CA SER A 96 -3.24 1.54 -6.47
C SER A 96 -3.65 0.12 -6.07
N PHE A 97 -3.78 -0.13 -4.77
CA PHE A 97 -4.28 -1.40 -4.27
C PHE A 97 -5.73 -1.64 -4.70
N GLU A 98 -6.63 -0.67 -4.50
CA GLU A 98 -8.05 -0.82 -4.84
C GLU A 98 -8.26 -1.10 -6.32
N ASN A 99 -7.59 -0.35 -7.18
CA ASN A 99 -7.61 -0.58 -8.62
C ASN A 99 -7.09 -1.97 -9.00
N SER A 100 -6.07 -2.48 -8.31
CA SER A 100 -5.55 -3.83 -8.52
C SER A 100 -6.53 -4.89 -8.02
N PHE A 101 -7.13 -4.68 -6.85
CA PHE A 101 -8.12 -5.57 -6.23
C PHE A 101 -9.35 -5.72 -7.13
N PHE A 102 -9.99 -4.62 -7.54
CA PHE A 102 -11.20 -4.67 -8.36
C PHE A 102 -10.93 -5.25 -9.76
N ARG A 103 -9.73 -5.04 -10.32
CA ARG A 103 -9.32 -5.69 -11.57
C ARG A 103 -9.24 -7.21 -11.42
N VAL A 104 -8.57 -7.71 -10.37
CA VAL A 104 -8.47 -9.16 -10.13
C VAL A 104 -9.83 -9.76 -9.76
N LEU A 105 -10.68 -9.02 -9.05
CA LEU A 105 -12.07 -9.41 -8.78
C LEU A 105 -12.89 -9.54 -10.07
N GLY A 106 -12.71 -8.62 -11.02
CA GLY A 106 -13.30 -8.72 -12.36
C GLY A 106 -12.82 -9.95 -13.12
N VAL A 107 -11.49 -10.18 -13.17
CA VAL A 107 -10.90 -11.38 -13.78
C VAL A 107 -11.42 -12.67 -13.13
N PHE A 108 -11.65 -12.66 -11.82
CA PHE A 108 -12.26 -13.80 -11.13
C PHE A 108 -13.69 -14.07 -11.63
N GLY A 109 -14.50 -13.03 -11.82
CA GLY A 109 -15.82 -13.14 -12.45
C GLY A 109 -15.77 -13.67 -13.89
N ASP A 110 -14.80 -13.21 -14.69
CA ASP A 110 -14.61 -13.68 -16.06
C ASP A 110 -14.23 -15.17 -16.11
N ILE A 111 -13.35 -15.63 -15.21
CA ILE A 111 -13.00 -17.05 -15.08
C ILE A 111 -14.24 -17.85 -14.75
N VAL A 112 -15.05 -17.42 -13.77
CA VAL A 112 -16.31 -18.09 -13.43
C VAL A 112 -17.21 -18.20 -14.65
N ALA A 113 -17.37 -17.13 -15.41
CA ALA A 113 -18.20 -17.11 -16.62
C ALA A 113 -17.67 -18.02 -17.73
N SER A 114 -16.35 -18.20 -17.83
CA SER A 114 -15.71 -19.04 -18.86
C SER A 114 -15.74 -20.54 -18.57
N ILE A 115 -16.07 -20.96 -17.35
CA ILE A 115 -16.14 -22.39 -17.01
C ILE A 115 -17.32 -23.02 -17.76
N ASP A 116 -17.07 -24.10 -18.47
CA ASP A 116 -18.09 -24.83 -19.20
C ASP A 116 -17.97 -26.35 -19.01
N LEU A 117 -19.10 -27.02 -19.21
CA LEU A 117 -19.18 -28.47 -19.21
C LEU A 117 -19.74 -28.93 -20.55
N ILE A 118 -18.85 -29.46 -21.38
CA ILE A 118 -19.16 -29.91 -22.74
C ILE A 118 -19.41 -31.41 -22.76
N LYS A 119 -20.49 -31.85 -23.40
CA LYS A 119 -20.71 -33.27 -23.67
C LYS A 119 -19.76 -33.72 -24.79
N ARG A 120 -18.75 -34.53 -24.44
CA ARG A 120 -17.66 -34.96 -25.33
C ARG A 120 -18.11 -35.60 -26.66
N GLU A 121 -19.30 -36.19 -26.70
CA GLU A 121 -19.84 -36.85 -27.90
C GLU A 121 -20.48 -35.89 -28.92
N SER A 122 -20.99 -34.74 -28.48
CA SER A 122 -21.72 -33.80 -29.35
C SER A 122 -21.10 -32.41 -29.44
N GLY A 123 -20.12 -32.09 -28.59
CA GLY A 123 -19.54 -30.74 -28.50
C GLY A 123 -20.53 -29.70 -27.95
N VAL A 124 -21.70 -30.11 -27.48
CA VAL A 124 -22.73 -29.21 -26.94
C VAL A 124 -22.39 -28.87 -25.49
N VAL A 125 -22.33 -27.57 -25.20
CA VAL A 125 -22.25 -27.05 -23.82
C VAL A 125 -23.54 -27.44 -23.09
N THR A 126 -23.40 -28.21 -22.02
CA THR A 126 -24.52 -28.69 -21.20
C THR A 126 -24.78 -27.82 -19.98
N THR A 127 -23.75 -27.16 -19.48
CA THR A 127 -23.81 -26.25 -18.34
C THR A 127 -22.66 -25.26 -18.50
N SER A 128 -22.85 -24.01 -18.10
CA SER A 128 -21.82 -22.97 -18.18
C SER A 128 -21.86 -22.05 -16.97
N GLY A 129 -20.77 -21.33 -16.77
CA GLY A 129 -20.64 -20.34 -15.72
C GLY A 129 -20.71 -20.95 -14.33
N ARG A 130 -21.41 -20.25 -13.45
CA ARG A 130 -21.61 -20.63 -12.04
C ARG A 130 -22.40 -21.93 -11.86
N ASP A 131 -23.23 -22.31 -12.82
CA ASP A 131 -24.06 -23.52 -12.70
C ASP A 131 -23.20 -24.81 -12.73
N CYS A 132 -22.01 -24.75 -13.34
CA CYS A 132 -21.04 -25.85 -13.36
C CYS A 132 -20.62 -26.30 -11.96
N PHE A 133 -20.60 -25.40 -10.98
CA PHE A 133 -20.22 -25.73 -9.59
C PHE A 133 -21.23 -26.64 -8.91
N GLY A 134 -22.52 -26.55 -9.28
CA GLY A 134 -23.52 -27.53 -8.83
C GLY A 134 -23.16 -28.94 -9.31
N VAL A 135 -22.85 -29.07 -10.61
CA VAL A 135 -22.48 -30.34 -11.22
C VAL A 135 -21.17 -30.90 -10.62
N PHE A 136 -20.17 -30.06 -10.40
CA PHE A 136 -18.92 -30.47 -9.74
C PHE A 136 -19.15 -30.98 -8.32
N TYR A 137 -20.00 -30.30 -7.55
CA TYR A 137 -20.34 -30.73 -6.20
C TYR A 137 -21.13 -32.04 -6.18
N ASP A 138 -22.13 -32.19 -7.06
CA ASP A 138 -22.91 -33.42 -7.17
C ASP A 138 -22.02 -34.60 -7.58
N ARG A 139 -21.04 -34.39 -8.48
CA ARG A 139 -20.04 -35.43 -8.82
C ARG A 139 -19.18 -35.81 -7.62
N LEU A 140 -18.78 -34.83 -6.81
CA LEU A 140 -18.01 -35.08 -5.59
C LEU A 140 -18.79 -35.94 -4.60
N GLU A 141 -20.03 -35.54 -4.30
CA GLU A 141 -20.92 -36.24 -3.38
C GLU A 141 -21.20 -37.67 -3.85
N ASN A 142 -21.58 -37.85 -5.12
CA ASN A 142 -21.83 -39.16 -5.72
C ASN A 142 -20.58 -40.05 -5.67
N ARG A 143 -19.39 -39.49 -5.94
CA ARG A 143 -18.14 -40.25 -5.89
C ARG A 143 -17.80 -40.67 -4.47
N TYR A 144 -17.94 -39.78 -3.50
CA TYR A 144 -17.74 -40.10 -2.09
C TYR A 144 -18.69 -41.21 -1.64
N ALA A 145 -20.00 -41.09 -1.93
CA ALA A 145 -21.00 -42.09 -1.56
C ALA A 145 -20.76 -43.46 -2.23
N SER A 146 -20.24 -43.47 -3.46
CA SER A 146 -19.84 -44.69 -4.16
C SER A 146 -18.64 -45.38 -3.49
N LEU A 147 -17.60 -44.61 -3.17
CA LEU A 147 -16.40 -45.13 -2.48
C LEU A 147 -16.71 -45.65 -1.07
N ARG A 148 -17.63 -44.99 -0.35
CA ARG A 148 -18.07 -45.42 0.99
C ARG A 148 -18.90 -46.71 0.94
N ARG A 149 -19.73 -46.89 -0.10
CA ARG A 149 -20.57 -48.10 -0.27
C ARG A 149 -19.83 -49.31 -0.83
N SER A 150 -18.76 -49.11 -1.59
CA SER A 150 -18.10 -50.22 -2.29
C SER A 150 -17.38 -51.18 -1.34
N GLY A 151 -17.16 -50.83 -0.07
CA GLY A 151 -16.47 -51.67 0.93
C GLY A 151 -15.00 -51.95 0.61
N TYR A 152 -14.51 -51.52 -0.56
CA TYR A 152 -13.16 -51.77 -1.06
C TYR A 152 -12.07 -51.04 -0.25
N PHE A 153 -12.48 -50.23 0.72
CA PHE A 153 -11.65 -49.32 1.48
C PHE A 153 -11.96 -49.36 2.99
N GLU A 154 -12.24 -50.54 3.54
CA GLU A 154 -12.47 -50.74 4.99
C GLU A 154 -11.34 -50.17 5.88
N GLU A 155 -10.12 -50.00 5.34
CA GLU A 155 -8.97 -49.45 6.05
C GLU A 155 -8.78 -47.92 5.88
N LEU A 156 -9.55 -47.26 5.02
CA LEU A 156 -9.39 -45.82 4.82
C LEU A 156 -10.18 -45.02 5.84
N SER A 157 -9.52 -44.01 6.40
CA SER A 157 -10.22 -42.95 7.14
C SER A 157 -11.20 -42.21 6.22
N ASP A 158 -12.25 -41.68 6.83
CA ASP A 158 -13.27 -40.88 6.14
C ASP A 158 -12.68 -39.71 5.32
N ARG A 159 -11.67 -39.04 5.87
CA ARG A 159 -10.93 -37.97 5.17
C ARG A 159 -10.21 -38.48 3.91
N GLN A 160 -9.62 -39.68 3.94
CA GLN A 160 -8.97 -40.27 2.76
C GLN A 160 -9.98 -40.65 1.67
N ILE A 161 -11.20 -41.03 2.05
CA ILE A 161 -12.29 -41.26 1.10
C ILE A 161 -12.67 -39.94 0.42
N ALA A 162 -12.85 -38.87 1.20
CA ALA A 162 -13.12 -37.53 0.68
C ALA A 162 -11.98 -36.99 -0.22
N GLU A 163 -10.72 -37.21 0.15
CA GLU A 163 -9.55 -36.87 -0.67
C GLU A 163 -9.56 -37.57 -2.03
N ARG A 164 -9.89 -38.86 -2.06
CA ARG A 164 -10.00 -39.61 -3.32
C ARG A 164 -11.17 -39.14 -4.17
N ALA A 165 -12.31 -38.83 -3.55
CA ALA A 165 -13.47 -38.30 -4.26
C ALA A 165 -13.16 -36.91 -4.85
N TYR A 166 -12.55 -36.03 -4.07
CA TYR A 166 -12.17 -34.69 -4.50
C TYR A 166 -11.13 -34.73 -5.63
N LYS A 167 -10.10 -35.58 -5.52
CA LYS A 167 -9.09 -35.75 -6.57
C LYS A 167 -9.69 -36.18 -7.91
N HIS A 168 -10.73 -37.02 -7.88
CA HIS A 168 -11.44 -37.43 -9.09
C HIS A 168 -12.11 -36.23 -9.76
N VAL A 169 -12.89 -35.43 -9.01
CA VAL A 169 -13.54 -34.22 -9.55
C VAL A 169 -12.50 -33.21 -10.07
N TYR A 170 -11.43 -32.99 -9.33
CA TYR A 170 -10.35 -32.08 -9.73
C TYR A 170 -9.69 -32.49 -11.05
N THR A 171 -9.54 -33.79 -11.29
CA THR A 171 -8.97 -34.32 -12.52
C THR A 171 -9.97 -34.28 -13.68
N GLU A 172 -11.24 -34.58 -13.42
CA GLU A 172 -12.29 -34.58 -14.44
C GLU A 172 -12.76 -33.19 -14.87
N SER A 173 -12.55 -32.17 -14.04
CA SER A 173 -12.89 -30.78 -14.38
C SER A 173 -11.87 -30.12 -15.30
N HIS A 174 -10.98 -30.87 -15.98
CA HIS A 174 -9.98 -30.38 -16.94
C HIS A 174 -9.12 -29.20 -16.46
N GLY A 175 -8.93 -29.06 -15.15
CA GLY A 175 -8.20 -27.95 -14.54
C GLY A 175 -9.03 -26.71 -14.18
N ASP A 176 -10.29 -26.59 -14.60
CA ASP A 176 -11.14 -25.42 -14.34
C ASP A 176 -11.28 -25.11 -12.86
N VAL A 177 -11.61 -26.14 -12.07
CA VAL A 177 -11.70 -26.04 -10.60
C VAL A 177 -10.37 -25.62 -9.98
N GLY A 178 -9.25 -26.12 -10.51
CA GLY A 178 -7.92 -25.74 -10.04
C GLY A 178 -7.54 -24.32 -10.40
N HIS A 179 -7.86 -23.86 -11.61
CA HIS A 179 -7.67 -22.48 -12.04
C HIS A 179 -8.51 -21.52 -11.21
N TYR A 180 -9.78 -21.84 -11.01
CA TYR A 180 -10.71 -21.09 -10.17
C TYR A 180 -10.17 -20.89 -8.73
N PHE A 181 -9.84 -21.98 -8.03
CA PHE A 181 -9.39 -21.87 -6.64
C PHE A 181 -8.02 -21.20 -6.51
N ARG A 182 -7.14 -21.35 -7.49
CA ARG A 182 -5.85 -20.64 -7.52
C ARG A 182 -6.06 -19.13 -7.67
N THR A 183 -7.01 -18.70 -8.51
CA THR A 183 -7.36 -17.29 -8.65
C THR A 183 -8.00 -16.75 -7.38
N LEU A 184 -8.97 -17.48 -6.80
CA LEU A 184 -9.60 -17.07 -5.54
C LEU A 184 -8.57 -16.95 -4.40
N TYR A 185 -7.66 -17.93 -4.27
CA TYR A 185 -6.55 -17.86 -3.32
C TYR A 185 -5.68 -16.63 -3.55
N ASN A 186 -5.28 -16.34 -4.80
CA ASN A 186 -4.44 -15.19 -5.09
C ASN A 186 -5.16 -13.85 -4.83
N LEU A 187 -6.47 -13.78 -5.05
CA LEU A 187 -7.29 -12.61 -4.74
C LEU A 187 -7.37 -12.36 -3.22
N VAL A 188 -7.62 -13.41 -2.43
CA VAL A 188 -7.62 -13.29 -0.96
C VAL A 188 -6.21 -12.95 -0.45
N LYS A 189 -5.18 -13.58 -1.01
CA LYS A 189 -3.78 -13.33 -0.67
C LYS A 189 -3.33 -11.90 -1.02
N LEU A 190 -3.86 -11.32 -2.10
CA LEU A 190 -3.62 -9.92 -2.46
C LEU A 190 -4.08 -9.00 -1.33
N VAL A 191 -5.29 -9.22 -0.81
CA VAL A 191 -5.81 -8.48 0.35
C VAL A 191 -4.94 -8.74 1.58
N ASP A 192 -4.63 -10.00 1.88
CA ASP A 192 -3.85 -10.39 3.07
C ASP A 192 -2.48 -9.72 3.14
N ARG A 193 -1.79 -9.60 2.01
CA ARG A 193 -0.45 -9.01 1.91
C ARG A 193 -0.44 -7.50 1.79
N SER A 194 -1.59 -6.88 1.53
CA SER A 194 -1.68 -5.43 1.38
C SER A 194 -1.50 -4.72 2.73
N ALA A 195 -1.17 -3.43 2.64
CA ALA A 195 -1.09 -2.53 3.78
C ALA A 195 -2.40 -1.78 4.03
N VAL A 196 -3.53 -2.25 3.47
CA VAL A 196 -4.83 -1.63 3.74
C VAL A 196 -5.29 -1.92 5.15
N ASP A 197 -5.96 -0.95 5.75
CA ASP A 197 -6.46 -1.05 7.12
C ASP A 197 -7.61 -2.07 7.22
N ASP A 198 -8.63 -1.92 6.38
CA ASP A 198 -9.82 -2.78 6.43
C ASP A 198 -9.75 -3.95 5.45
N LYS A 199 -8.93 -4.96 5.78
CA LYS A 199 -8.85 -6.22 5.02
C LYS A 199 -10.16 -7.01 5.05
N HIS A 200 -10.95 -6.86 6.12
CA HIS A 200 -12.22 -7.56 6.26
C HIS A 200 -13.26 -7.01 5.28
N PHE A 201 -13.28 -5.71 5.00
CA PHE A 201 -14.10 -5.12 3.96
C PHE A 201 -13.88 -5.81 2.60
N TYR A 202 -12.64 -5.86 2.11
CA TYR A 202 -12.36 -6.47 0.80
C TYR A 202 -12.61 -7.98 0.79
N THR A 203 -12.30 -8.71 1.87
CA THR A 203 -12.59 -10.15 1.94
C THR A 203 -14.10 -10.45 2.08
N ASN A 204 -14.88 -9.55 2.68
CA ASN A 204 -16.34 -9.61 2.64
C ASN A 204 -16.85 -9.45 1.19
N LEU A 205 -16.28 -8.54 0.41
CA LEU A 205 -16.63 -8.37 -1.01
C LEU A 205 -16.30 -9.63 -1.82
N ILE A 206 -15.13 -10.25 -1.60
CA ILE A 206 -14.78 -11.54 -2.21
C ILE A 206 -15.82 -12.59 -1.83
N ARG A 207 -16.12 -12.74 -0.53
CA ARG A 207 -17.09 -13.73 -0.04
C ARG A 207 -18.46 -13.56 -0.67
N ALA A 208 -18.91 -12.32 -0.88
CA ALA A 208 -20.19 -12.02 -1.51
C ALA A 208 -20.27 -12.47 -2.98
N GLN A 209 -19.14 -12.73 -3.65
CA GLN A 209 -19.12 -13.29 -5.01
C GLN A 209 -19.27 -14.81 -5.05
N LEU A 210 -19.08 -15.50 -3.92
CA LEU A 210 -19.10 -16.96 -3.85
C LEU A 210 -20.53 -17.47 -3.66
N SER A 211 -20.96 -18.37 -4.55
CA SER A 211 -22.21 -19.10 -4.36
C SER A 211 -22.10 -20.20 -3.31
N ASN A 212 -23.25 -20.69 -2.86
CA ASN A 212 -23.35 -21.82 -1.94
C ASN A 212 -22.53 -23.04 -2.41
N GLN A 213 -22.61 -23.40 -3.69
CA GLN A 213 -21.87 -24.53 -4.25
C GLN A 213 -20.36 -24.27 -4.30
N GLU A 214 -19.96 -23.05 -4.64
CA GLU A 214 -18.56 -22.62 -4.61
C GLU A 214 -17.98 -22.70 -3.20
N THR A 215 -18.73 -22.30 -2.17
CA THR A 215 -18.27 -22.38 -0.77
C THR A 215 -18.13 -23.82 -0.28
N LEU A 216 -19.03 -24.73 -0.69
CA LEU A 216 -18.92 -26.16 -0.38
C LEU A 216 -17.71 -26.79 -1.08
N LEU A 217 -17.48 -26.47 -2.35
CA LEU A 217 -16.29 -26.94 -3.05
C LEU A 217 -15.00 -26.34 -2.49
N LEU A 218 -15.03 -25.08 -2.03
CA LEU A 218 -13.90 -24.43 -1.37
C LEU A 218 -13.53 -25.17 -0.08
N PHE A 219 -14.53 -25.56 0.70
CA PHE A 219 -14.34 -26.37 1.90
C PHE A 219 -13.56 -27.65 1.57
N TYR A 220 -13.99 -28.44 0.58
CA TYR A 220 -13.29 -29.68 0.21
C TYR A 220 -11.95 -29.44 -0.50
N ASN A 221 -11.81 -28.34 -1.26
CA ASN A 221 -10.53 -27.93 -1.83
C ASN A 221 -9.47 -27.68 -0.76
N CYS A 222 -9.86 -27.03 0.34
CA CYS A 222 -8.96 -26.73 1.44
C CYS A 222 -8.78 -27.95 2.36
N ALA A 223 -9.83 -28.73 2.66
CA ALA A 223 -9.67 -29.90 3.52
C ALA A 223 -8.90 -31.06 2.88
N CYS A 224 -9.11 -31.28 1.57
CA CYS A 224 -8.73 -32.51 0.88
C CYS A 224 -7.82 -32.28 -0.33
N GLY A 225 -7.67 -31.05 -0.80
CA GLY A 225 -6.92 -30.70 -2.00
C GLY A 225 -5.65 -29.89 -1.74
N ASP A 226 -5.09 -29.35 -2.82
CA ASP A 226 -3.88 -28.52 -2.79
C ASP A 226 -4.07 -27.17 -2.07
N GLY A 227 -5.31 -26.82 -1.72
CA GLY A 227 -5.65 -25.62 -0.94
C GLY A 227 -5.22 -25.71 0.51
N ARG A 228 -5.09 -26.92 1.07
CA ARG A 228 -4.81 -27.17 2.48
C ARG A 228 -3.63 -26.38 3.07
N PRO A 229 -2.40 -26.45 2.53
CA PRO A 229 -1.24 -25.83 3.19
C PRO A 229 -1.23 -24.29 3.13
N LYS A 230 -1.97 -23.66 2.21
CA LYS A 230 -1.82 -22.22 1.91
C LYS A 230 -3.11 -21.44 1.94
N PHE A 231 -4.21 -22.03 1.51
CA PHE A 231 -5.49 -21.34 1.39
C PHE A 231 -6.37 -21.55 2.63
N GLU A 232 -6.34 -22.73 3.25
CA GLU A 232 -7.04 -23.01 4.52
C GLU A 232 -6.79 -21.94 5.60
N PRO A 233 -5.53 -21.50 5.88
CA PRO A 233 -5.30 -20.47 6.90
C PRO A 233 -5.94 -19.11 6.57
N LEU A 234 -6.07 -18.78 5.28
CA LEU A 234 -6.73 -17.55 4.85
C LEU A 234 -8.25 -17.68 4.92
N VAL A 235 -8.80 -18.85 4.58
CA VAL A 235 -10.22 -19.16 4.74
C VAL A 235 -10.65 -19.01 6.19
N GLU A 236 -9.84 -19.55 7.12
CA GLU A 236 -10.06 -19.46 8.56
C GLU A 236 -9.91 -18.03 9.10
N ARG A 237 -8.88 -17.30 8.65
CA ARG A 237 -8.62 -15.92 9.09
C ARG A 237 -9.74 -14.96 8.69
N TYR A 238 -10.26 -15.10 7.47
CA TYR A 238 -11.22 -14.16 6.87
C TYR A 238 -12.67 -14.67 6.88
N ALA A 239 -12.93 -15.80 7.55
CA ALA A 239 -14.23 -16.43 7.67
C ALA A 239 -14.92 -16.59 6.30
N LEU A 240 -14.21 -17.13 5.30
CA LEU A 240 -14.74 -17.25 3.94
C LEU A 240 -15.91 -18.24 3.84
N LEU A 241 -16.07 -19.12 4.82
CA LEU A 241 -17.16 -20.11 4.88
C LEU A 241 -18.34 -19.67 5.76
N LYS A 242 -18.39 -18.40 6.19
CA LYS A 242 -19.46 -17.87 7.06
C LYS A 242 -20.88 -18.22 6.59
N ASN A 243 -21.12 -18.09 5.28
CA ASN A 243 -22.44 -18.27 4.66
C ASN A 243 -22.60 -19.63 3.96
N MET A 244 -21.69 -20.59 4.20
CA MET A 244 -21.76 -21.91 3.59
C MET A 244 -22.99 -22.68 4.10
N PRO A 245 -23.78 -23.35 3.23
CA PRO A 245 -24.92 -24.16 3.63
C PRO A 245 -24.46 -25.48 4.27
N ARG A 246 -24.29 -25.49 5.59
CA ARG A 246 -23.67 -26.60 6.35
C ARG A 246 -24.48 -27.89 6.26
N GLU A 247 -25.80 -27.77 6.18
CA GLU A 247 -26.75 -28.87 5.98
C GLU A 247 -26.51 -29.64 4.67
N ARG A 248 -25.79 -29.04 3.72
CA ARG A 248 -25.42 -29.66 2.44
C ARG A 248 -24.04 -30.29 2.43
N LEU A 249 -23.30 -30.29 3.54
CA LEU A 249 -22.04 -31.04 3.65
C LEU A 249 -22.30 -32.53 3.38
N ILE A 250 -21.40 -33.14 2.60
CA ILE A 250 -21.42 -34.58 2.27
C ILE A 250 -21.53 -35.46 3.54
N ASP A 251 -20.79 -35.13 4.60
CA ASP A 251 -20.98 -35.68 5.94
C ASP A 251 -20.89 -34.52 6.94
N GLN A 252 -21.82 -34.47 7.89
CA GLN A 252 -21.88 -33.38 8.88
C GLN A 252 -20.65 -33.36 9.79
N ASN A 253 -20.01 -34.51 10.03
CA ASN A 253 -18.80 -34.58 10.85
C ASN A 253 -17.59 -33.89 10.19
N HIS A 254 -17.63 -33.70 8.86
CA HIS A 254 -16.57 -32.99 8.16
C HIS A 254 -16.42 -31.56 8.67
N ILE A 255 -17.47 -30.93 9.22
CA ILE A 255 -17.40 -29.56 9.76
C ILE A 255 -16.21 -29.36 10.72
N GLY A 256 -15.81 -30.40 11.45
CA GLY A 256 -14.67 -30.37 12.38
C GLY A 256 -13.28 -30.39 11.72
N TRP A 257 -13.19 -30.36 10.39
CA TRP A 257 -11.91 -30.28 9.67
C TRP A 257 -11.35 -28.85 9.57
N PHE A 258 -12.12 -27.85 9.96
CA PHE A 258 -11.71 -26.44 10.01
C PHE A 258 -11.89 -25.88 11.41
N GLU A 259 -11.10 -24.86 11.72
CA GLU A 259 -11.31 -24.07 12.92
C GLU A 259 -12.65 -23.29 12.86
N PRO A 260 -13.32 -23.09 14.01
CA PRO A 260 -14.57 -22.33 14.08
C PRO A 260 -14.52 -20.94 13.44
N SER A 261 -13.34 -20.31 13.38
CA SER A 261 -13.14 -19.00 12.75
C SER A 261 -13.47 -18.97 11.26
N ALA A 262 -13.34 -20.09 10.55
CA ALA A 262 -13.73 -20.19 9.13
C ALA A 262 -15.21 -19.86 8.88
N PHE A 263 -16.06 -20.10 9.89
CA PHE A 263 -17.50 -19.95 9.82
C PHE A 263 -18.01 -18.64 10.47
N GLY A 264 -17.09 -17.80 10.97
CA GLY A 264 -17.40 -16.51 11.59
C GLY A 264 -17.70 -16.57 13.09
N LYS A 265 -17.77 -15.40 13.73
CA LYS A 265 -17.86 -15.26 15.20
C LYS A 265 -19.11 -15.90 15.81
N GLU A 266 -20.23 -15.90 15.10
CA GLU A 266 -21.50 -16.51 15.54
C GLU A 266 -21.35 -18.01 15.79
N PHE A 267 -20.48 -18.69 15.03
CA PHE A 267 -20.18 -20.11 15.19
C PHE A 267 -19.28 -20.40 16.40
N MET A 268 -18.42 -19.46 16.80
CA MET A 268 -17.63 -19.60 18.02
C MET A 268 -18.52 -19.59 19.28
N GLY A 269 -19.59 -18.78 19.28
CA GLY A 269 -20.56 -18.70 20.36
C GLY A 269 -21.32 -20.01 20.56
N SER A 270 -21.82 -20.62 19.48
CA SER A 270 -22.54 -21.90 19.56
C SER A 270 -21.67 -23.08 19.99
N THR A 271 -20.36 -23.04 19.68
CA THR A 271 -19.42 -24.11 20.04
C THR A 271 -18.94 -23.99 21.50
N MET A 272 -18.95 -22.77 22.06
CA MET A 272 -18.63 -22.51 23.47
C MET A 272 -19.80 -22.88 24.38
N ASP A 273 -21.04 -22.60 23.98
CA ASP A 273 -22.25 -22.90 24.76
C ASP A 273 -22.46 -24.42 24.93
N GLY A 274 -22.28 -25.19 23.84
CA GLY A 274 -22.35 -26.66 23.89
C GLY A 274 -21.21 -27.36 24.63
N ARG A 275 -20.14 -26.64 25.04
CA ARG A 275 -19.07 -27.17 25.89
C ARG A 275 -19.31 -26.91 27.38
N VAL A 276 -20.13 -25.92 27.73
CA VAL A 276 -20.50 -25.65 29.13
C VAL A 276 -21.49 -26.71 29.63
N ASP A 277 -22.44 -27.13 28.78
CA ASP A 277 -23.43 -28.15 29.13
C ASP A 277 -22.87 -29.59 29.22
N ALA A 278 -21.70 -29.86 28.63
CA ALA A 278 -21.06 -31.18 28.67
C ALA A 278 -20.22 -31.43 29.92
N ASN A 279 -20.00 -30.41 30.77
CA ASN A 279 -19.13 -30.49 31.94
C ASN A 279 -19.86 -30.31 33.28
N GLU A 280 -21.20 -30.24 33.28
CA GLU A 280 -22.04 -30.24 34.49
C GLU A 280 -22.86 -31.54 34.68
N GLY A 281 -22.60 -32.56 33.86
CA GLY A 281 -23.22 -33.88 33.94
C GLY A 281 -22.21 -35.00 34.17
N GLY A 282 -21.52 -34.98 35.32
CA GLY A 282 -20.60 -36.03 35.78
C GLY A 282 -20.41 -36.02 37.28
#